data_AF-A0AAV3W3R0-F1
#
_entry.id   AF-A0AAV3W3R0-F1
#
_cell.length_a   1.000
_cell.length_b   1.000
_cell.length_c   1.000
_cell.angle_alpha   90.00
_cell.angle_beta   90.00
_cell.angle_gamma   90.00
#
_symmetry.space_group_name_H-M   'P 1'
#
loop_
_entity.id
_entity.type
_entity.pdbx_description
1 polymer ?
#
loop_
_entity_poly.entity_id
_entity_poly.type
_entity_poly.pdbx_seq_one_letter_code
_entity_poly.pdbx_strand_id
1 'polypeptide(L)'
;MDIEKLIKELGKSIGKIICNKKEENNEKIDIEQMSSIDIFKIILNKVVHEGNYNKAEDLIFDELEKNNSQEVYEIAINFYNSLIKKSDEFLRKSNFPREEVYQGLKDIEKFKVK
;
A
#
# COMPACT_ATOMS: atom_id res chain seq x y z
N MET A 1 -14.04 1.27 -14.09
CA MET A 1 -14.35 0.75 -12.76
C MET A 1 -14.08 1.89 -11.79
N ASP A 2 -15.13 2.57 -11.36
CA ASP A 2 -15.06 3.83 -10.63
C ASP A 2 -14.55 3.61 -9.20
N ILE A 3 -13.52 4.36 -8.82
CA ILE A 3 -12.91 4.33 -7.48
C ILE A 3 -13.98 4.62 -6.41
N GLU A 4 -14.96 5.48 -6.70
CA GLU A 4 -16.11 5.74 -5.82
C GLU A 4 -16.95 4.49 -5.51
N LYS A 5 -17.10 3.60 -6.49
CA LYS A 5 -17.85 2.36 -6.31
C LYS A 5 -17.07 1.38 -5.43
N LEU A 6 -15.75 1.33 -5.61
CA LEU A 6 -14.84 0.56 -4.76
C LEU A 6 -14.83 1.07 -3.32
N ILE A 7 -14.85 2.39 -3.11
CA ILE A 7 -14.89 3.02 -1.77
C ILE A 7 -16.19 2.64 -1.05
N LYS A 8 -17.35 2.73 -1.73
CA LYS A 8 -18.65 2.40 -1.12
C LYS A 8 -18.78 0.93 -0.75
N GLU A 9 -18.27 0.03 -1.58
CA GLU A 9 -18.33 -1.41 -1.30
C GLU A 9 -17.31 -1.83 -0.23
N LEU A 10 -16.11 -1.23 -0.23
CA LEU A 10 -15.09 -1.50 0.78
C LEU A 10 -15.49 -0.94 2.16
N GLY A 11 -16.04 0.27 2.23
CA GLY A 11 -16.49 0.88 3.48
C GLY A 11 -17.57 0.06 4.21
N LYS A 12 -18.50 -0.54 3.46
CA LYS A 12 -19.55 -1.41 4.04
C LYS A 12 -19.00 -2.72 4.60
N SER A 13 -18.00 -3.31 3.94
CA SER A 13 -17.37 -4.56 4.39
C SER A 13 -16.42 -4.33 5.56
N ILE A 14 -15.64 -3.24 5.55
CA ILE A 14 -14.69 -2.92 6.62
C ILE A 14 -15.40 -2.52 7.92
N GLY A 15 -16.44 -1.68 7.84
CA GLY A 15 -17.20 -1.25 9.04
C GLY A 15 -17.78 -2.42 9.84
N LYS A 16 -18.10 -3.54 9.17
CA LYS A 16 -18.61 -4.74 9.83
C LYS A 16 -17.52 -5.62 10.45
N ILE A 17 -16.29 -5.54 9.94
CA ILE A 17 -15.14 -6.33 10.41
C ILE A 17 -14.43 -5.64 11.59
N ILE A 18 -14.30 -4.31 11.56
CA ILE A 18 -13.57 -3.55 12.58
C ILE A 18 -14.30 -3.49 13.92
N CYS A 19 -15.63 -3.56 13.95
CA CYS A 19 -16.39 -3.47 15.21
C CYS A 19 -16.24 -4.68 16.15
N ASN A 20 -15.55 -5.77 15.76
CA ASN A 20 -15.57 -7.00 16.54
C ASN A 20 -14.21 -7.57 16.96
N LYS A 21 -13.12 -6.79 16.89
CA LYS A 21 -11.84 -7.24 17.46
C LYS A 21 -11.14 -6.14 18.25
N LYS A 22 -11.40 -6.16 19.56
CA LYS A 22 -10.50 -5.65 20.59
C LYS A 22 -9.13 -6.28 20.38
N GLU A 23 -8.07 -5.49 20.24
CA GLU A 23 -6.99 -5.34 21.23
C GLU A 23 -5.78 -4.64 20.56
N GLU A 24 -5.36 -3.53 21.19
CA GLU A 24 -4.02 -2.92 21.16
C GLU A 24 -3.43 -2.46 19.82
N ASN A 25 -3.89 -1.30 19.33
CA ASN A 25 -3.09 -0.08 19.07
C ASN A 25 -4.08 1.02 18.66
N ASN A 26 -4.27 2.00 19.53
CA ASN A 26 -5.26 3.07 19.39
C ASN A 26 -4.81 4.08 18.32
N GLU A 27 -5.14 3.82 17.07
CA GLU A 27 -5.50 4.90 16.14
C GLU A 27 -6.98 4.69 15.82
N LYS A 28 -7.85 5.45 16.50
CA LYS A 28 -9.24 5.58 16.08
C LYS A 28 -9.21 6.16 14.67
N ILE A 29 -9.37 5.30 13.67
CA ILE A 29 -9.54 5.71 12.29
C ILE A 29 -10.88 6.45 12.22
N ASP A 30 -10.83 7.76 12.29
CA ASP A 30 -11.96 8.65 12.07
C ASP A 30 -12.21 8.71 10.57
N ILE A 31 -13.11 7.85 10.08
CA ILE A 31 -13.39 7.64 8.66
C ILE A 31 -13.90 8.93 7.99
N GLU A 32 -14.40 9.88 8.77
CA GLU A 32 -14.96 11.17 8.29
C GLU A 32 -13.88 12.21 7.95
N GLN A 33 -12.61 12.00 8.33
CA GLN A 33 -11.50 12.93 8.05
C GLN A 33 -10.30 12.30 7.33
N MET A 34 -10.46 11.12 6.74
CA MET A 34 -9.38 10.49 5.98
C MET A 34 -9.01 11.29 4.73
N SER A 35 -7.74 11.69 4.64
CA SER A 35 -7.17 12.16 3.39
C SER A 35 -7.02 10.99 2.41
N SER A 36 -6.96 11.29 1.11
CA SER A 36 -6.68 10.29 0.07
C SER A 36 -5.44 9.45 0.40
N ILE A 37 -4.45 10.06 1.06
CA ILE A 37 -3.20 9.39 1.46
C ILE A 37 -3.40 8.38 2.60
N ASP A 38 -4.33 8.62 3.51
CA ASP A 38 -4.64 7.69 4.61
C ASP A 38 -5.36 6.45 4.08
N ILE A 39 -6.27 6.65 3.11
CA ILE A 39 -6.94 5.56 2.41
C ILE A 39 -5.92 4.73 1.63
N PHE A 40 -5.00 5.40 0.92
CA PHE A 40 -3.89 4.74 0.23
C PHE A 40 -3.07 3.87 1.19
N LYS A 41 -2.65 4.40 2.34
CA LYS A 41 -1.91 3.66 3.36
C LYS A 41 -2.65 2.42 3.84
N ILE A 42 -3.97 2.50 4.07
CA ILE A 42 -4.77 1.35 4.48
C ILE A 42 -4.82 0.28 3.39
N ILE A 43 -5.11 0.67 2.16
CA ILE A 43 -5.23 -0.27 1.04
C ILE A 43 -3.86 -0.93 0.80
N LEU A 44 -2.78 -0.15 0.82
CA LEU A 44 -1.42 -0.65 0.67
C LEU A 44 -1.07 -1.68 1.76
N ASN A 45 -1.32 -1.35 3.03
CA ASN A 45 -1.10 -2.30 4.12
C ASN A 45 -1.89 -3.58 3.92
N LYS A 46 -3.16 -3.49 3.52
CA LYS A 46 -3.99 -4.67 3.25
C LYS A 46 -3.37 -5.57 2.18
N VAL A 47 -3.00 -5.04 1.01
CA VAL A 47 -2.45 -5.86 -0.09
C VAL A 47 -1.08 -6.45 0.24
N VAL A 48 -0.27 -5.72 1.02
CA VAL A 48 1.03 -6.20 1.55
C VAL A 48 0.81 -7.37 2.51
N HIS A 49 -0.19 -7.27 3.40
CA HIS A 49 -0.58 -8.34 4.32
C HIS A 49 -1.16 -9.57 3.59
N GLU A 50 -1.86 -9.36 2.48
CA GLU A 50 -2.34 -10.44 1.60
C GLU A 50 -1.21 -11.09 0.78
N GLY A 51 0.02 -10.54 0.84
CA GLY A 51 1.18 -11.05 0.12
C GLY A 51 1.15 -10.76 -1.39
N ASN A 52 0.29 -9.84 -1.83
CA ASN A 52 0.14 -9.46 -3.23
C ASN A 52 1.00 -8.22 -3.54
N TYR A 53 2.30 -8.44 -3.72
CA TYR A 53 3.27 -7.37 -3.89
C TYR A 53 3.18 -6.67 -5.26
N ASN A 54 2.80 -7.39 -6.33
CA ASN A 54 2.52 -6.78 -7.63
C ASN A 54 1.44 -5.71 -7.50
N LYS A 55 0.32 -6.05 -6.86
CA LYS A 55 -0.78 -5.10 -6.64
C LYS A 55 -0.40 -3.95 -5.71
N ALA A 56 0.48 -4.21 -4.73
CA ALA A 56 1.01 -3.16 -3.87
C ALA A 56 1.86 -2.16 -4.66
N GLU A 57 2.69 -2.67 -5.57
CA GLU A 57 3.49 -1.85 -6.49
C GLU A 57 2.61 -1.03 -7.44
N ASP A 58 1.63 -1.64 -8.09
CA ASP A 58 0.67 -0.93 -8.96
C ASP A 58 0.01 0.26 -8.24
N LEU A 59 -0.42 0.06 -6.98
CA LEU A 59 -1.03 1.12 -6.18
C LEU A 59 -0.04 2.24 -5.85
N ILE A 60 1.21 1.89 -5.54
CA ILE A 60 2.26 2.87 -5.25
C ILE A 60 2.54 3.71 -6.50
N PHE A 61 2.69 3.10 -7.67
CA PHE A 61 2.94 3.83 -8.91
C PHE A 61 1.76 4.71 -9.31
N ASP A 62 0.53 4.21 -9.22
CA ASP A 62 -0.68 4.99 -9.50
C ASP A 62 -0.77 6.22 -8.59
N GLU A 63 -0.42 6.09 -7.30
CA GLU A 63 -0.40 7.23 -6.38
C GLU A 63 0.79 8.17 -6.63
N LEU A 64 1.97 7.65 -6.98
CA LEU A 64 3.13 8.47 -7.38
C LEU A 64 2.84 9.29 -8.66
N GLU A 65 2.10 8.73 -9.61
CA GLU A 65 1.71 9.41 -10.84
C GLU A 65 0.61 10.46 -10.60
N LYS A 66 -0.38 10.14 -9.77
CA LYS A 66 -1.49 11.06 -9.46
C LYS A 66 -1.10 12.16 -8.49
N ASN A 67 -0.31 11.82 -7.49
CA ASN A 67 0.00 12.66 -6.35
C ASN A 67 1.48 12.50 -5.96
N ASN A 68 2.35 12.94 -6.87
CA ASN A 68 3.79 12.94 -6.68
C ASN A 68 4.21 13.86 -5.51
N SER A 69 4.13 13.32 -4.30
CA SER A 69 4.46 13.97 -3.05
C SER A 69 5.57 13.22 -2.35
N GLN A 70 6.34 13.95 -1.55
CA GLN A 70 7.43 13.38 -0.77
C GLN A 70 6.93 12.24 0.14
N GLU A 71 5.72 12.38 0.70
CA GLU A 71 5.12 11.37 1.56
C GLU A 71 4.86 10.05 0.82
N VAL A 72 4.28 10.09 -0.40
CA VAL A 72 4.06 8.88 -1.23
C VAL A 72 5.39 8.23 -1.60
N TYR A 73 6.40 9.03 -1.94
CA TYR A 73 7.74 8.54 -2.23
C TYR A 73 8.37 7.83 -1.03
N GLU A 74 8.25 8.38 0.18
CA GLU A 74 8.73 7.74 1.40
C GLU A 74 8.00 6.42 1.69
N ILE A 75 6.69 6.35 1.44
CA ILE A 75 5.91 5.11 1.56
C ILE A 75 6.42 4.06 0.57
N ALA A 76 6.68 4.43 -0.68
CA ALA A 76 7.25 3.54 -1.70
C ALA A 76 8.59 2.96 -1.25
N ILE A 77 9.49 3.81 -0.76
CA ILE A 77 10.81 3.40 -0.24
C ILE A 77 10.65 2.42 0.93
N ASN A 78 9.73 2.70 1.86
CA ASN A 78 9.47 1.81 3.00
C ASN A 78 8.93 0.44 2.56
N PHE A 79 8.07 0.41 1.54
CA PHE A 79 7.57 -0.83 0.94
C PHE A 79 8.72 -1.69 0.40
N TYR A 80 9.58 -1.15 -0.46
CA TYR A 80 10.71 -1.91 -1.01
C TYR A 80 11.74 -2.30 0.06
N ASN A 81 12.01 -1.43 1.05
CA ASN A 81 12.87 -1.76 2.19
C ASN A 81 12.31 -2.94 3.01
N SER A 82 10.99 -3.05 3.13
CA SER A 82 10.33 -4.21 3.76
C SER A 82 10.56 -5.49 2.94
N LEU A 83 10.49 -5.41 1.61
CA LEU A 83 10.73 -6.54 0.70
C LEU A 83 12.19 -6.99 0.67
N ILE A 84 13.15 -6.06 0.69
CA ILE A 84 14.59 -6.38 0.70
C ILE A 84 14.96 -7.28 1.89
N LYS A 85 14.30 -7.08 3.04
CA LYS A 85 14.49 -7.86 4.27
C LYS A 85 13.89 -9.27 4.21
N LYS A 86 13.07 -9.58 3.20
CA LYS A 86 12.50 -10.91 2.99
C LYS A 86 13.49 -11.82 2.26
N SER A 87 13.30 -13.13 2.41
CA SER A 87 14.08 -14.13 1.68
C SER A 87 13.60 -14.28 0.24
N ASP A 88 14.50 -14.70 -0.64
CA ASP A 88 14.20 -14.90 -2.07
C ASP A 88 13.12 -15.96 -2.29
N GLU A 89 13.10 -16.99 -1.46
CA GLU A 89 12.07 -18.03 -1.49
C GLU A 89 10.68 -17.48 -1.19
N PHE A 90 10.57 -16.56 -0.22
CA PHE A 90 9.31 -15.93 0.13
C PHE A 90 8.82 -15.02 -1.01
N LEU A 91 9.72 -14.18 -1.53
CA LEU A 91 9.47 -13.28 -2.65
C LEU A 91 9.00 -14.05 -3.91
N ARG A 92 9.65 -15.16 -4.23
CA ARG A 92 9.25 -16.04 -5.35
C ARG A 92 7.87 -16.67 -5.13
N LYS A 93 7.54 -17.11 -3.90
CA LYS A 93 6.21 -17.65 -3.58
C LYS A 93 5.10 -16.60 -3.74
N SER A 94 5.42 -15.34 -3.52
CA SER A 94 4.51 -14.21 -3.72
C SER A 94 4.51 -13.66 -5.15
N ASN A 95 5.14 -14.36 -6.10
CA ASN A 95 5.26 -13.94 -7.50
C ASN A 95 5.88 -12.53 -7.68
N PHE A 96 6.84 -12.18 -6.81
CA PHE A 96 7.51 -10.89 -6.82
C PHE A 96 9.00 -11.11 -6.50
N PRO A 97 9.81 -11.63 -7.45
CA PRO A 97 11.20 -11.98 -7.21
C PRO A 97 12.05 -10.75 -6.89
N ARG A 98 13.24 -10.96 -6.31
CA ARG A 98 14.13 -9.88 -5.90
C ARG A 98 14.51 -8.94 -7.05
N GLU A 99 14.55 -9.45 -8.29
CA GLU A 99 14.79 -8.63 -9.49
C GLU A 99 13.73 -7.54 -9.66
N GLU A 100 12.44 -7.86 -9.47
CA GLU A 100 11.34 -6.89 -9.53
C GLU A 100 11.48 -5.84 -8.43
N VAL A 101 11.84 -6.25 -7.20
CA VAL A 101 12.09 -5.33 -6.07
C VAL A 101 13.13 -4.27 -6.45
N TYR A 102 14.25 -4.69 -7.06
CA TYR A 102 15.30 -3.76 -7.47
C TYR A 102 14.92 -2.92 -8.68
N GLN A 103 14.14 -3.49 -9.61
CA GLN A 103 13.66 -2.78 -10.77
C GLN A 103 12.69 -1.68 -10.35
N GLY A 104 11.69 -2.01 -9.53
CA GLY A 104 10.75 -1.06 -8.94
C GLY A 104 11.44 0.05 -8.14
N LEU A 105 12.48 -0.28 -7.36
CA LEU A 105 13.31 0.72 -6.65
C LEU A 105 13.98 1.73 -7.58
N LYS A 106 14.52 1.28 -8.72
CA LYS A 106 15.09 2.18 -9.73
C LYS A 106 14.00 3.00 -10.40
N ASP A 107 12.86 2.38 -10.69
CA ASP A 107 11.76 3.02 -11.38
C ASP A 107 11.11 4.12 -10.52
N ILE A 108 11.11 3.99 -9.19
CA ILE A 108 10.63 5.08 -8.33
C ILE A 108 11.59 6.28 -8.26
N GLU A 109 12.89 6.12 -8.56
CA GLU A 109 13.84 7.25 -8.53
C GLU A 109 13.43 8.40 -9.46
N LYS A 110 12.68 8.11 -10.53
CA LYS A 110 12.15 9.14 -11.44
C LYS A 110 11.11 10.07 -10.78
N PHE A 111 10.48 9.62 -9.69
CA PHE A 111 9.52 10.40 -8.91
C PHE A 111 10.14 11.11 -7.72
N LYS A 112 11.47 11.00 -7.53
CA LYS A 112 12.16 11.69 -6.44
C LYS A 112 11.96 13.19 -6.55
N VAL A 113 11.22 13.76 -5.59
CA VAL A 113 11.01 15.21 -5.48
C VAL A 113 12.35 15.85 -5.10
N LYS A 114 12.76 16.89 -5.84
CA LYS A 114 14.01 17.64 -5.60
C LYS A 114 13.83 18.73 -4.56
#